data_AF-A0A089ZEN4-F1
#
_entry.id   AF-A0A089ZEN4-F1
#
_cell.length_a   1.000
_cell.length_b   1.000
_cell.length_c   1.000
_cell.angle_alpha   90.00
_cell.angle_beta   90.00
_cell.angle_gamma   90.00
#
_symmetry.space_group_name_H-M   'P 1'
#
loop_
_entity.id
_entity.type
_entity.pdbx_description
1 polymer ?
#
loop_
_entity_poly.entity_id
_entity_poly.type
_entity_poly.pdbx_seq_one_letter_code
_entity_poly.pdbx_strand_id
1 'polypeptide(L)'
;MANRVLGLKLEENYGVESASNPDFHVEVSKSKASLKTEPLTYKGGGRSIKKAKAGALKPEASFDLKTELKTIGYFLMAFLGNYKFTSGGSGPNIHEFWGEDNSELPSFTGWATFDYFMKQLFGMVCDTLKLDVSDEFLDGSCEWKYKTEKKISEVPSPANQKLIPDSILIAFYDIALELDNAAPPGVVSKFSFDGKNNLNTDKTIGIGSRAPQKKPNAQQREIKITLESTLVPETVAIIEKAEYGASGDSPSECKLYKLPMKLTIDFCEDSTDKLTIFFPECLVSVEYEASDADEMDAKFELQAISTKKITLADDTQILTDIYAKLENDQPEIKGGVAGTSTVSFTVKDNASTPAAVVGATLKLTNRQTGATLSAVAATNAQGQCVVNNVPYGRYDVELKNNSSVVVSTNPSIVSVNENTESLNLTANTN
;
A
#
# COMPACT_ATOMS: atom_id res chain seq x y z
N MET A 1 -2.44 24.51 -3.95
CA MET A 1 -2.74 23.24 -4.65
C MET A 1 -2.60 22.12 -3.65
N ALA A 2 -3.40 21.07 -3.74
CA ALA A 2 -3.27 19.94 -2.83
C ALA A 2 -2.03 19.10 -3.19
N ASN A 3 -1.31 18.60 -2.20
CA ASN A 3 -0.20 17.67 -2.43
C ASN A 3 -0.76 16.38 -3.02
N ARG A 4 -0.03 15.79 -3.97
CA ARG A 4 -0.35 14.48 -4.54
C ARG A 4 0.20 13.43 -3.61
N VAL A 5 -0.70 12.78 -2.88
CA VAL A 5 -0.39 11.75 -1.89
C VAL A 5 -1.25 10.51 -2.08
N LEU A 6 -0.69 9.38 -1.65
CA LEU A 6 -1.39 8.13 -1.41
C LEU A 6 -1.36 7.85 0.09
N GLY A 7 -2.53 7.68 0.70
CA GLY A 7 -2.64 7.08 2.03
C GLY A 7 -3.07 5.63 1.93
N LEU A 8 -2.55 4.76 2.80
CA LEU A 8 -2.91 3.35 2.86
C LEU A 8 -3.35 2.95 4.28
N LYS A 9 -4.21 1.93 4.33
CA LYS A 9 -4.59 1.22 5.54
C LYS A 9 -5.01 -0.20 5.22
N LEU A 10 -4.55 -1.17 6.01
CA LEU A 10 -4.96 -2.57 5.86
C LEU A 10 -6.47 -2.72 6.14
N GLU A 11 -7.17 -3.49 5.32
CA GLU A 11 -8.57 -3.84 5.53
C GLU A 11 -8.70 -5.13 6.33
N GLU A 12 -9.63 -5.15 7.28
CA GLU A 12 -10.06 -6.38 7.94
C GLU A 12 -10.88 -7.26 6.98
N ASN A 13 -11.72 -6.62 6.14
CA ASN A 13 -12.61 -7.30 5.21
C ASN A 13 -12.51 -6.69 3.81
N TYR A 14 -12.43 -7.54 2.78
CA TYR A 14 -12.18 -7.12 1.40
C TYR A 14 -13.24 -6.14 0.85
N GLY A 15 -12.75 -4.94 0.53
CA GLY A 15 -13.52 -3.86 -0.05
C GLY A 15 -14.71 -3.43 0.80
N VAL A 16 -14.51 -3.47 2.11
CA VAL A 16 -15.30 -2.76 3.11
C VAL A 16 -14.53 -1.51 3.49
N GLU A 17 -15.19 -0.36 3.52
CA GLU A 17 -14.56 0.91 3.90
C GLU A 17 -13.83 0.74 5.23
N SER A 18 -12.55 1.11 5.30
CA SER A 18 -11.88 1.21 6.60
C SER A 18 -12.54 2.32 7.43
N ALA A 19 -12.88 1.98 8.67
CA ALA A 19 -13.50 2.87 9.66
C ALA A 19 -12.63 4.09 10.03
N SER A 20 -11.33 4.03 9.72
CA SER A 20 -10.33 4.98 10.19
C SER A 20 -9.60 5.64 9.02
N ASN A 21 -9.02 6.81 9.29
CA ASN A 21 -8.14 7.52 8.36
C ASN A 21 -6.92 6.64 7.98
N PRO A 22 -6.24 6.92 6.86
CA PRO A 22 -5.02 6.20 6.50
C PRO A 22 -3.99 6.24 7.64
N ASP A 23 -3.13 5.23 7.70
CA ASP A 23 -2.10 5.14 8.73
C ASP A 23 -1.02 6.20 8.50
N PHE A 24 -0.65 6.41 7.23
CA PHE A 24 0.26 7.44 6.76
C PHE A 24 -0.21 7.99 5.40
N HIS A 25 0.44 9.06 4.94
CA HIS A 25 0.42 9.50 3.54
C HIS A 25 1.85 9.49 3.01
N VAL A 26 2.04 9.03 1.78
CA VAL A 26 3.28 9.15 1.02
C VAL A 26 3.06 10.05 -0.18
N GLU A 27 4.05 10.86 -0.53
CA GLU A 27 4.01 11.66 -1.74
C GLU A 27 4.17 10.79 -2.99
N VAL A 28 3.42 11.13 -4.03
CA VAL A 28 3.40 10.36 -5.28
C VAL A 28 3.63 11.28 -6.47
N SER A 29 4.58 10.91 -7.33
CA SER A 29 4.89 11.63 -8.56
C SER A 29 3.82 11.39 -9.63
N LYS A 30 3.18 10.21 -9.59
CA LYS A 30 2.10 9.83 -10.50
C LYS A 30 1.00 9.08 -9.74
N SER A 31 -0.24 9.37 -10.11
CA SER A 31 -1.42 8.70 -9.58
C SER A 31 -2.43 8.44 -10.68
N LYS A 32 -2.87 7.19 -10.76
CA LYS A 32 -3.94 6.76 -11.65
C LYS A 32 -4.91 5.90 -10.86
N ALA A 33 -6.20 6.18 -10.95
CA ALA A 33 -7.24 5.30 -10.43
C ALA A 33 -8.47 5.40 -11.34
N SER A 34 -8.86 4.29 -11.95
CA SER A 34 -9.96 4.23 -12.91
C SER A 34 -10.77 2.95 -12.75
N LEU A 35 -12.09 3.08 -12.87
CA LEU A 35 -13.03 1.95 -12.87
C LEU A 35 -12.93 1.05 -14.12
N LYS A 36 -12.14 1.44 -15.13
CA LYS A 36 -12.01 0.81 -16.47
C LYS A 36 -13.30 0.14 -16.95
N THR A 37 -14.24 0.97 -17.37
CA THR A 37 -15.58 0.51 -17.77
C THR A 37 -15.76 0.61 -19.27
N GLU A 38 -15.70 -0.52 -19.97
CA GLU A 38 -16.01 -0.58 -21.40
C GLU A 38 -17.53 -0.69 -21.61
N PRO A 39 -18.16 0.16 -22.43
CA PRO A 39 -19.59 0.04 -22.71
C PRO A 39 -19.94 -1.25 -23.45
N LEU A 40 -21.03 -1.91 -23.05
CA LEU A 40 -21.65 -2.97 -23.83
C LEU A 40 -22.38 -2.34 -25.01
N THR A 41 -21.97 -2.65 -26.23
CA THR A 41 -22.56 -2.08 -27.45
C THR A 41 -23.25 -3.14 -28.31
N TYR A 42 -24.33 -2.76 -28.98
CA TYR A 42 -25.06 -3.60 -29.92
C TYR A 42 -25.19 -2.87 -31.26
N LYS A 43 -24.62 -3.46 -32.32
CA LYS A 43 -24.58 -2.89 -33.68
C LYS A 43 -25.81 -3.24 -34.53
N GLY A 44 -26.53 -4.33 -34.23
CA GLY A 44 -27.65 -4.80 -35.06
C GLY A 44 -27.22 -5.15 -36.50
N GLY A 45 -28.17 -5.23 -37.44
CA GLY A 45 -27.91 -5.54 -38.87
C GLY A 45 -27.37 -4.36 -39.70
N GLY A 46 -27.03 -3.24 -39.08
CA GLY A 46 -26.50 -2.05 -39.75
C GLY A 46 -25.03 -1.77 -39.41
N ARG A 47 -24.44 -0.75 -40.04
CA ARG A 47 -23.02 -0.38 -39.87
C ARG A 47 -22.70 0.45 -38.62
N SER A 48 -23.69 0.84 -37.82
CA SER A 48 -23.53 1.78 -36.68
C SER A 48 -24.01 1.18 -35.36
N ILE A 49 -23.43 1.63 -34.22
CA ILE A 49 -23.91 1.25 -32.88
C ILE A 49 -25.34 1.78 -32.70
N LYS A 50 -26.26 0.90 -32.29
CA LYS A 50 -27.69 1.24 -32.10
C LYS A 50 -28.10 1.31 -30.64
N LYS A 51 -27.46 0.54 -29.76
CA LYS A 51 -27.74 0.52 -28.32
C LYS A 51 -26.44 0.39 -27.54
N ALA A 52 -26.37 1.01 -26.37
CA ALA A 52 -25.26 0.89 -25.43
C ALA A 52 -25.76 0.77 -23.99
N LYS A 53 -25.04 0.02 -23.16
CA LYS A 53 -25.21 -0.03 -21.70
C LYS A 53 -23.83 0.07 -21.05
N ALA A 54 -23.80 0.53 -19.80
CA ALA A 54 -22.56 0.58 -19.05
C ALA A 54 -22.08 -0.86 -18.75
N GLY A 55 -20.81 -1.16 -19.04
CA GLY A 55 -20.27 -2.50 -18.83
C GLY A 55 -19.81 -2.78 -17.41
N ALA A 56 -19.12 -3.89 -17.25
CA ALA A 56 -18.53 -4.31 -15.99
C ALA A 56 -17.38 -3.35 -15.59
N LEU A 57 -17.26 -3.10 -14.30
CA LEU A 57 -16.18 -2.33 -13.68
C LEU A 57 -14.99 -3.27 -13.51
N LYS A 58 -13.83 -2.87 -14.00
CA LYS A 58 -12.56 -3.58 -13.80
C LYS A 58 -11.54 -2.62 -13.18
N PRO A 59 -11.73 -2.22 -11.92
CA PRO A 59 -11.04 -1.07 -11.39
C PRO A 59 -9.55 -1.34 -11.18
N GLU A 60 -8.73 -0.37 -11.58
CA GLU A 60 -7.27 -0.45 -11.49
C GLU A 60 -6.66 0.89 -11.10
N ALA A 61 -5.63 0.82 -10.28
CA ALA A 61 -4.87 1.98 -9.85
C ALA A 61 -3.36 1.72 -9.99
N SER A 62 -2.61 2.79 -10.22
CA SER A 62 -1.14 2.74 -10.24
C SER A 62 -0.57 4.00 -9.62
N PHE A 63 0.52 3.85 -8.88
CA PHE A 63 1.20 4.93 -8.18
C PHE A 63 2.71 4.82 -8.33
N ASP A 64 3.34 5.94 -8.63
CA ASP A 64 4.79 6.08 -8.71
C ASP A 64 5.20 6.99 -7.54
N LEU A 65 6.19 6.56 -6.75
CA LEU A 65 6.62 7.20 -5.51
C LEU A 65 8.13 7.10 -5.33
N LYS A 66 8.71 7.95 -4.49
CA LYS A 66 10.06 7.75 -3.97
C LYS A 66 9.97 6.91 -2.69
N THR A 67 10.85 5.93 -2.57
CA THR A 67 10.75 4.89 -1.53
C THR A 67 11.39 5.35 -0.22
N GLU A 68 10.73 5.03 0.88
CA GLU A 68 11.12 5.39 2.24
C GLU A 68 10.99 4.18 3.19
N LEU A 69 11.91 4.02 4.15
CA LEU A 69 11.91 2.88 5.07
C LEU A 69 10.70 2.85 6.01
N LYS A 70 10.13 4.02 6.35
CA LYS A 70 8.97 4.10 7.25
C LYS A 70 7.65 3.69 6.59
N THR A 71 7.58 3.67 5.25
CA THR A 71 6.32 3.35 4.53
C THR A 71 6.41 2.10 3.65
N ILE A 72 7.61 1.68 3.23
CA ILE A 72 7.83 0.52 2.33
C ILE A 72 7.21 -0.78 2.86
N GLY A 73 7.15 -0.96 4.19
CA GLY A 73 6.57 -2.14 4.83
C GLY A 73 5.12 -2.43 4.40
N TYR A 74 4.31 -1.40 4.12
CA TYR A 74 2.93 -1.59 3.66
C TYR A 74 2.88 -2.15 2.24
N PHE A 75 3.79 -1.72 1.36
CA PHE A 75 3.87 -2.23 -0.01
C PHE A 75 4.43 -3.65 -0.04
N LEU A 76 5.44 -3.95 0.79
CA LEU A 76 5.97 -5.30 0.97
C LEU A 76 4.89 -6.25 1.50
N MET A 77 4.14 -5.86 2.52
CA MET A 77 2.99 -6.64 3.02
C MET A 77 1.95 -6.87 1.93
N ALA A 78 1.61 -5.81 1.18
CA ALA A 78 0.61 -5.90 0.12
C ALA A 78 1.02 -6.84 -1.02
N PHE A 79 2.31 -6.86 -1.34
CA PHE A 79 2.86 -7.67 -2.42
C PHE A 79 3.13 -9.12 -1.99
N LEU A 80 3.72 -9.35 -0.82
CA LEU A 80 4.15 -10.68 -0.35
C LEU A 80 3.07 -11.45 0.39
N GLY A 81 2.19 -10.72 1.08
CA GLY A 81 1.01 -11.24 1.75
C GLY A 81 1.22 -11.76 3.16
N ASN A 82 2.35 -12.41 3.46
CA ASN A 82 2.66 -12.81 4.83
C ASN A 82 3.43 -11.72 5.57
N TYR A 83 3.11 -11.60 6.85
CA TYR A 83 3.65 -10.57 7.71
C TYR A 83 3.72 -11.07 9.15
N LYS A 84 4.82 -10.74 9.83
CA LYS A 84 4.99 -10.93 11.27
C LYS A 84 5.60 -9.69 11.89
N PHE A 85 5.02 -9.28 13.01
CA PHE A 85 5.50 -8.18 13.83
C PHE A 85 6.11 -8.69 15.12
N THR A 86 7.27 -8.14 15.49
CA THR A 86 7.88 -8.32 16.80
C THR A 86 8.22 -6.95 17.37
N SER A 87 7.65 -6.60 18.53
CA SER A 87 7.94 -5.33 19.17
C SER A 87 9.38 -5.29 19.68
N GLY A 88 10.09 -4.20 19.39
CA GLY A 88 11.45 -3.96 19.86
C GLY A 88 11.54 -3.52 21.32
N GLY A 89 10.40 -3.21 21.97
CA GLY A 89 10.38 -2.60 23.29
C GLY A 89 11.05 -1.23 23.28
N SER A 90 12.30 -1.15 23.74
CA SER A 90 13.14 0.05 23.67
C SER A 90 14.03 0.13 22.42
N GLY A 91 14.11 -0.94 21.62
CA GLY A 91 14.80 -0.98 20.33
C GLY A 91 13.83 -0.85 19.14
N PRO A 92 14.33 -0.92 17.90
CA PRO A 92 13.49 -0.88 16.71
C PRO A 92 12.54 -2.08 16.66
N ASN A 93 11.32 -1.84 16.19
CA ASN A 93 10.39 -2.92 15.89
C ASN A 93 10.89 -3.71 14.69
N ILE A 94 10.58 -5.00 14.66
CA ILE A 94 10.93 -5.89 13.57
C ILE A 94 9.67 -6.28 12.81
N HIS A 95 9.70 -6.01 11.52
CA HIS A 95 8.67 -6.34 10.54
C HIS A 95 9.25 -7.35 9.56
N GLU A 96 8.73 -8.57 9.56
CA GLU A 96 9.16 -9.64 8.67
C GLU A 96 8.07 -9.91 7.62
N PHE A 97 8.44 -9.91 6.34
CA PHE A 97 7.55 -10.15 5.21
C PHE A 97 8.10 -11.26 4.33
N TRP A 98 7.25 -12.15 3.82
CA TRP A 98 7.71 -13.22 2.94
C TRP A 98 6.63 -13.73 2.00
N GLY A 99 7.08 -14.28 0.88
CA GLY A 99 6.24 -14.95 -0.08
C GLY A 99 5.94 -16.41 0.29
N GLU A 100 4.69 -16.84 0.27
CA GLU A 100 4.31 -18.27 0.28
C GLU A 100 3.36 -18.58 -0.87
N ASP A 101 3.04 -19.86 -1.05
CA ASP A 101 2.01 -20.37 -1.98
C ASP A 101 0.57 -20.07 -1.50
N ASN A 102 0.34 -18.85 -1.00
CA ASN A 102 -1.00 -18.38 -0.66
C ASN A 102 -1.57 -17.54 -1.79
N SER A 103 -2.74 -17.95 -2.29
CA SER A 103 -3.45 -17.21 -3.35
C SER A 103 -4.24 -15.99 -2.84
N GLU A 104 -4.40 -15.84 -1.53
CA GLU A 104 -5.15 -14.75 -0.91
C GLU A 104 -4.23 -13.68 -0.33
N LEU A 105 -3.98 -12.63 -1.11
CA LEU A 105 -3.21 -11.47 -0.66
C LEU A 105 -4.07 -10.54 0.22
N PRO A 106 -3.46 -9.77 1.15
CA PRO A 106 -4.13 -8.76 1.94
C PRO A 106 -4.77 -7.68 1.04
N SER A 107 -5.80 -7.01 1.57
CA SER A 107 -6.43 -5.89 0.89
C SER A 107 -6.31 -4.62 1.70
N PHE A 108 -6.25 -3.49 1.01
CA PHE A 108 -6.07 -2.17 1.61
C PHE A 108 -7.18 -1.22 1.16
N THR A 109 -7.52 -0.27 2.02
CA THR A 109 -8.21 0.95 1.61
C THR A 109 -7.14 1.99 1.28
N GLY A 110 -7.26 2.62 0.12
CA GLY A 110 -6.36 3.69 -0.31
C GLY A 110 -7.06 5.04 -0.43
N TRP A 111 -6.34 6.11 -0.13
CA TRP A 111 -6.79 7.48 -0.29
C TRP A 111 -5.85 8.21 -1.26
N ALA A 112 -6.28 8.36 -2.50
CA ALA A 112 -5.49 8.99 -3.55
C ALA A 112 -6.02 10.40 -3.83
N THR A 113 -5.16 11.41 -3.68
CA THR A 113 -5.51 12.80 -4.00
C THR A 113 -5.27 13.12 -5.46
N PHE A 114 -6.19 13.86 -6.05
CA PHE A 114 -6.08 14.50 -7.36
C PHE A 114 -6.30 16.01 -7.17
N ASP A 115 -5.97 16.82 -8.18
CA ASP A 115 -5.91 18.28 -8.07
C ASP A 115 -7.17 18.91 -7.42
N TYR A 116 -8.37 18.39 -7.71
CA TYR A 116 -9.65 18.93 -7.24
C TYR A 116 -10.54 17.93 -6.48
N PHE A 117 -10.08 16.71 -6.25
CA PHE A 117 -10.86 15.69 -5.55
C PHE A 117 -9.96 14.59 -5.01
N MET A 118 -10.45 13.84 -4.03
CA MET A 118 -9.82 12.62 -3.56
C MET A 118 -10.66 11.41 -3.99
N LYS A 119 -10.01 10.28 -4.22
CA LYS A 119 -10.67 8.98 -4.31
C LYS A 119 -10.30 8.15 -3.11
N GLN A 120 -11.31 7.57 -2.49
CA GLN A 120 -11.14 6.46 -1.57
C GLN A 120 -11.37 5.16 -2.34
N LEU A 121 -10.35 4.32 -2.40
CA LEU A 121 -10.30 3.08 -3.15
C LEU A 121 -10.45 1.92 -2.16
N PHE A 122 -11.39 1.01 -2.40
CA PHE A 122 -11.72 -0.07 -1.47
C PHE A 122 -11.30 -1.42 -2.06
N GLY A 123 -10.73 -2.28 -1.23
CA GLY A 123 -10.32 -3.61 -1.64
C GLY A 123 -9.14 -3.59 -2.58
N MET A 124 -8.18 -2.70 -2.37
CA MET A 124 -6.95 -2.66 -3.16
C MET A 124 -6.09 -3.89 -2.86
N VAL A 125 -5.75 -4.66 -3.89
CA VAL A 125 -4.83 -5.81 -3.83
C VAL A 125 -3.67 -5.54 -4.78
N CYS A 126 -2.44 -5.70 -4.31
CA CYS A 126 -1.23 -5.36 -5.06
C CYS A 126 -0.92 -6.45 -6.08
N ASP A 127 -0.92 -6.08 -7.35
CA ASP A 127 -0.58 -6.96 -8.48
C ASP A 127 0.91 -6.87 -8.81
N THR A 128 1.47 -5.65 -8.81
CA THR A 128 2.86 -5.40 -9.19
C THR A 128 3.51 -4.46 -8.20
N LEU A 129 4.75 -4.77 -7.82
CA LEU A 129 5.65 -3.89 -7.07
C LEU A 129 6.98 -3.84 -7.83
N LYS A 130 7.45 -2.63 -8.14
CA LYS A 130 8.74 -2.38 -8.76
C LYS A 130 9.56 -1.44 -7.91
N LEU A 131 10.87 -1.72 -7.83
CA LEU A 131 11.86 -0.89 -7.16
C LEU A 131 13.03 -0.71 -8.12
N ASP A 132 13.36 0.53 -8.47
CA ASP A 132 14.38 0.85 -9.46
C ASP A 132 15.33 1.92 -8.94
N VAL A 133 16.64 1.71 -9.08
CA VAL A 133 17.67 2.68 -8.68
C VAL A 133 18.88 2.59 -9.59
N SER A 134 19.44 3.75 -9.93
CA SER A 134 20.69 3.91 -10.67
C SER A 134 21.64 4.85 -9.95
N ASP A 135 21.37 6.15 -10.05
CA ASP A 135 22.26 7.25 -9.65
C ASP A 135 21.53 8.33 -8.83
N GLU A 136 20.24 8.12 -8.54
CA GLU A 136 19.41 9.02 -7.75
C GLU A 136 18.74 8.28 -6.57
N PHE A 137 17.48 8.63 -6.26
CA PHE A 137 16.66 7.99 -5.26
C PHE A 137 15.99 6.72 -5.80
N LEU A 138 15.80 5.73 -4.93
CA LEU A 138 15.05 4.51 -5.21
C LEU A 138 13.60 4.84 -5.57
N ASP A 139 13.25 4.64 -6.84
CA ASP A 139 11.90 4.77 -7.36
C ASP A 139 11.09 3.52 -7.04
N GLY A 140 9.88 3.74 -6.52
CA GLY A 140 8.89 2.70 -6.29
C GLY A 140 7.71 2.87 -7.24
N SER A 141 7.25 1.78 -7.85
CA SER A 141 6.02 1.75 -8.63
C SER A 141 5.13 0.59 -8.19
N CYS A 142 3.84 0.84 -8.04
CA CYS A 142 2.89 -0.21 -7.65
C CYS A 142 1.62 -0.18 -8.50
N GLU A 143 1.15 -1.36 -8.88
CA GLU A 143 -0.12 -1.55 -9.59
C GLU A 143 -1.09 -2.34 -8.73
N TRP A 144 -2.34 -1.87 -8.70
CA TRP A 144 -3.39 -2.38 -7.82
C TRP A 144 -4.64 -2.71 -8.62
N LYS A 145 -5.27 -3.82 -8.26
CA LYS A 145 -6.66 -4.11 -8.61
C LYS A 145 -7.53 -3.76 -7.41
N TYR A 146 -8.70 -3.17 -7.61
CA TYR A 146 -9.58 -2.82 -6.49
C TYR A 146 -11.05 -3.10 -6.76
N LYS A 147 -11.85 -3.20 -5.69
CA LYS A 147 -13.26 -3.58 -5.77
C LYS A 147 -14.14 -2.45 -6.27
N THR A 148 -14.01 -1.27 -5.68
CA THR A 148 -14.79 -0.08 -6.01
C THR A 148 -14.14 1.18 -5.42
N GLU A 149 -14.66 2.35 -5.76
CA GLU A 149 -14.18 3.64 -5.27
C GLU A 149 -15.33 4.56 -4.86
N LYS A 150 -14.98 5.56 -4.05
CA LYS A 150 -15.83 6.70 -3.71
C LYS A 150 -15.07 7.99 -3.94
N LYS A 151 -15.69 8.92 -4.67
CA LYS A 151 -15.17 10.29 -4.78
C LYS A 151 -15.44 11.05 -3.48
N ILE A 152 -14.44 11.76 -3.01
CA ILE A 152 -14.54 12.75 -1.94
C ILE A 152 -14.25 14.11 -2.60
N SER A 153 -15.23 15.02 -2.53
CA SER A 153 -15.14 16.32 -3.20
C SER A 153 -14.18 17.28 -2.49
N GLU A 154 -13.94 17.08 -1.20
CA GLU A 154 -13.01 17.87 -0.41
C GLU A 154 -11.64 17.20 -0.41
N VAL A 155 -10.62 17.92 -0.86
CA VAL A 155 -9.23 17.48 -0.71
C VAL A 155 -8.74 17.98 0.65
N PRO A 156 -8.18 17.13 1.52
CA PRO A 156 -7.63 17.56 2.79
C PRO A 156 -6.57 18.64 2.57
N SER A 157 -6.54 19.64 3.45
CA SER A 157 -5.42 20.57 3.48
C SER A 157 -4.10 19.79 3.73
N PRO A 158 -2.95 20.26 3.22
CA PRO A 158 -1.67 19.62 3.49
C PRO A 158 -1.39 19.42 4.99
N ALA A 159 -1.84 20.33 5.85
CA ALA A 159 -1.71 20.22 7.31
C ALA A 159 -2.49 19.03 7.93
N ASN A 160 -3.48 18.48 7.22
CA ASN A 160 -4.24 17.31 7.65
C ASN A 160 -3.70 16.00 7.07
N GLN A 161 -2.64 16.06 6.26
CA GLN A 161 -1.95 14.88 5.74
C GLN A 161 -1.01 14.32 6.81
N LYS A 162 -1.09 13.02 7.03
CA LYS A 162 -0.20 12.28 7.94
C LYS A 162 1.11 11.90 7.24
N LEU A 163 1.89 12.90 6.84
CA LEU A 163 3.25 12.67 6.38
C LEU A 163 4.11 12.27 7.59
N ILE A 164 5.04 11.33 7.41
CA ILE A 164 5.95 10.91 8.49
C ILE A 164 7.13 11.88 8.49
N PRO A 165 7.30 12.73 9.52
CA PRO A 165 8.24 13.87 9.46
C PRO A 165 9.71 13.48 9.29
N ASP A 166 10.12 12.35 9.87
CA ASP A 166 11.49 11.85 9.87
C ASP A 166 11.70 10.74 8.84
N SER A 167 10.90 10.72 7.77
CA SER A 167 11.04 9.74 6.69
C SER A 167 12.18 10.15 5.76
N ILE A 168 13.17 9.29 5.60
CA ILE A 168 14.32 9.51 4.73
C ILE A 168 14.10 8.76 3.41
N LEU A 169 14.26 9.47 2.29
CA LEU A 169 14.25 8.87 0.95
C LEU A 169 15.51 8.05 0.75
N ILE A 170 15.36 6.85 0.19
CA ILE A 170 16.49 5.95 -0.07
C ILE A 170 17.25 6.43 -1.31
N ALA A 171 18.55 6.68 -1.18
CA ALA A 171 19.45 6.98 -2.29
C ALA A 171 20.25 5.75 -2.73
N PHE A 172 20.81 5.79 -3.94
CA PHE A 172 21.62 4.70 -4.48
C PHE A 172 22.81 4.30 -3.59
N TYR A 173 23.40 5.24 -2.85
CA TYR A 173 24.55 4.99 -1.97
C TYR A 173 24.19 4.38 -0.61
N ASP A 174 22.90 4.32 -0.25
CA ASP A 174 22.41 3.67 0.97
C ASP A 174 22.26 2.14 0.79
N ILE A 175 22.43 1.66 -0.44
CA ILE A 175 22.13 0.28 -0.85
C ILE A 175 23.42 -0.52 -0.97
N ALA A 176 23.55 -1.55 -0.13
CA ALA A 176 24.58 -2.57 -0.25
C ALA A 176 23.99 -3.84 -0.87
N LEU A 177 24.65 -4.36 -1.89
CA LEU A 177 24.30 -5.61 -2.58
C LEU A 177 25.29 -6.72 -2.23
N GLU A 178 24.77 -7.93 -2.09
CA GLU A 178 25.57 -9.15 -2.05
C GLU A 178 25.03 -10.17 -3.05
N LEU A 179 25.93 -10.75 -3.84
CA LEU A 179 25.71 -11.91 -4.71
C LEU A 179 26.51 -13.08 -4.16
N ASP A 180 25.85 -14.21 -3.94
CA ASP A 180 26.46 -15.41 -3.37
C ASP A 180 27.14 -15.15 -2.01
N ASN A 181 26.54 -14.27 -1.20
CA ASN A 181 27.03 -13.85 0.14
C ASN A 181 28.35 -13.06 0.12
N ALA A 182 28.70 -12.45 -1.01
CA ALA A 182 29.82 -11.53 -1.14
C ALA A 182 29.38 -10.28 -1.90
N ALA A 183 30.11 -9.17 -1.75
CA ALA A 183 29.88 -8.00 -2.59
C ALA A 183 30.01 -8.39 -4.09
N PRO A 184 29.12 -7.89 -4.97
CA PRO A 184 29.17 -8.20 -6.39
C PRO A 184 30.52 -7.78 -6.99
N PRO A 185 31.10 -8.57 -7.91
CA PRO A 185 32.26 -8.12 -8.67
C PRO A 185 31.88 -7.01 -9.65
N GLY A 186 32.81 -6.08 -9.88
CA GLY A 186 32.58 -4.90 -10.71
C GLY A 186 31.84 -3.78 -9.98
N VAL A 187 31.52 -2.72 -10.71
CA VAL A 187 30.72 -1.60 -10.21
C VAL A 187 29.29 -1.81 -10.69
N VAL A 188 28.38 -2.12 -9.77
CA VAL A 188 26.95 -2.21 -10.07
C VAL A 188 26.37 -0.81 -10.18
N SER A 189 25.98 -0.40 -11.38
CA SER A 189 25.46 0.93 -11.70
C SER A 189 23.93 1.01 -11.61
N LYS A 190 23.25 -0.13 -11.58
CA LYS A 190 21.78 -0.19 -11.54
C LYS A 190 21.28 -1.43 -10.84
N PHE A 191 20.20 -1.25 -10.07
CA PHE A 191 19.38 -2.32 -9.52
C PHE A 191 17.92 -2.09 -9.92
N SER A 192 17.27 -3.15 -10.39
CA SER A 192 15.84 -3.17 -10.68
C SER A 192 15.24 -4.44 -10.11
N PHE A 193 14.12 -4.29 -9.41
CA PHE A 193 13.26 -5.38 -8.95
C PHE A 193 11.89 -5.19 -9.59
N ASP A 194 11.38 -6.22 -10.26
CA ASP A 194 10.03 -6.29 -10.84
C ASP A 194 9.32 -7.55 -10.33
N GLY A 195 8.43 -7.33 -9.37
CA GLY A 195 7.60 -8.36 -8.76
C GLY A 195 6.17 -8.29 -9.28
N LYS A 196 5.59 -9.44 -9.67
CA LYS A 196 4.21 -9.55 -10.14
C LYS A 196 3.48 -10.77 -9.58
N ASN A 197 2.31 -10.56 -8.97
CA ASN A 197 1.45 -11.59 -8.40
C ASN A 197 0.44 -12.18 -9.40
N ASN A 198 0.32 -11.60 -10.59
CA ASN A 198 -0.56 -12.07 -11.66
C ASN A 198 -2.01 -12.27 -11.19
N LEU A 199 -2.61 -11.24 -10.60
CA LEU A 199 -3.95 -11.31 -10.02
C LEU A 199 -5.01 -11.68 -11.05
N ASN A 200 -5.70 -12.80 -10.79
CA ASN A 200 -6.79 -13.24 -11.64
C ASN A 200 -8.09 -12.50 -11.29
N THR A 201 -8.49 -11.60 -12.19
CA THR A 201 -9.75 -10.85 -12.06
C THR A 201 -10.95 -11.56 -12.70
N ASP A 202 -10.74 -12.71 -13.35
CA ASP A 202 -11.83 -13.51 -13.90
C ASP A 202 -12.70 -14.07 -12.78
N LYS A 203 -14.01 -14.16 -13.05
CA LYS A 203 -15.03 -14.65 -12.10
C LYS A 203 -15.12 -13.85 -10.80
N THR A 204 -14.47 -12.70 -10.70
CA THR A 204 -14.67 -11.77 -9.57
C THR A 204 -16.02 -11.07 -9.65
N ILE A 205 -16.59 -10.94 -10.85
CA ILE A 205 -17.88 -10.29 -11.12
C ILE A 205 -18.93 -11.36 -11.41
N GLY A 206 -19.96 -11.44 -10.57
CA GLY A 206 -21.09 -12.34 -10.73
C GLY A 206 -22.29 -11.69 -11.43
N ILE A 207 -23.27 -12.52 -11.81
CA ILE A 207 -24.56 -12.07 -12.36
C ILE A 207 -25.25 -11.17 -11.32
N GLY A 208 -25.78 -10.03 -11.77
CA GLY A 208 -26.49 -9.06 -10.92
C GLY A 208 -25.62 -7.93 -10.36
N SER A 209 -24.30 -7.98 -10.57
CA SER A 209 -23.40 -6.88 -10.22
C SER A 209 -22.58 -6.41 -11.41
N ARG A 210 -22.21 -5.13 -11.40
CA ARG A 210 -21.21 -4.56 -12.32
C ARG A 210 -19.82 -4.50 -11.67
N ALA A 211 -19.72 -4.60 -10.35
CA ALA A 211 -18.47 -4.49 -9.60
C ALA A 211 -17.95 -5.87 -9.17
N PRO A 212 -16.63 -6.03 -8.99
CA PRO A 212 -16.07 -7.18 -8.31
C PRO A 212 -16.78 -7.47 -6.97
N GLN A 213 -17.17 -8.73 -6.78
CA GLN A 213 -17.81 -9.25 -5.57
C GLN A 213 -16.84 -10.09 -4.74
N LYS A 214 -15.89 -10.76 -5.41
CA LYS A 214 -14.85 -11.59 -4.79
C LYS A 214 -13.48 -10.91 -4.91
N LYS A 215 -12.62 -11.12 -3.91
CA LYS A 215 -11.19 -10.76 -3.98
C LYS A 215 -10.53 -11.53 -5.12
N PRO A 216 -9.75 -10.87 -6.01
CA PRO A 216 -8.98 -11.58 -7.02
C PRO A 216 -7.94 -12.48 -6.35
N ASN A 217 -7.81 -13.71 -6.83
CA ASN A 217 -6.78 -14.62 -6.34
C ASN A 217 -5.46 -14.32 -7.05
N ALA A 218 -4.34 -14.36 -6.32
CA ALA A 218 -3.00 -14.37 -6.90
C ALA A 218 -2.76 -15.68 -7.65
N GLN A 219 -2.01 -15.58 -8.74
CA GLN A 219 -1.51 -16.73 -9.50
C GLN A 219 -0.03 -16.91 -9.20
N GLN A 220 0.72 -17.56 -10.10
CA GLN A 220 2.15 -17.71 -9.96
C GLN A 220 2.81 -16.32 -9.83
N ARG A 221 3.53 -16.11 -8.72
CA ARG A 221 4.36 -14.91 -8.55
C ARG A 221 5.58 -15.02 -9.45
N GLU A 222 5.86 -13.92 -10.14
CA GLU A 222 7.07 -13.74 -10.93
C GLU A 222 7.91 -12.65 -10.25
N ILE A 223 9.16 -12.95 -9.94
CA ILE A 223 10.13 -11.99 -9.41
C ILE A 223 11.32 -11.99 -10.34
N LYS A 224 11.56 -10.84 -10.96
CA LYS A 224 12.72 -10.58 -11.80
C LYS A 224 13.56 -9.48 -11.17
N ILE A 225 14.86 -9.69 -11.13
CA ILE A 225 15.82 -8.73 -10.64
C ILE A 225 16.83 -8.51 -11.76
N THR A 226 17.19 -7.26 -12.02
CA THR A 226 18.19 -6.89 -13.02
C THR A 226 19.28 -6.07 -12.36
N LEU A 227 20.53 -6.44 -12.62
CA LEU A 227 21.71 -5.69 -12.23
C LEU A 227 22.52 -5.34 -13.48
N GLU A 228 22.95 -4.09 -13.61
CA GLU A 228 23.93 -3.69 -14.61
C GLU A 228 25.27 -3.47 -13.89
N SER A 229 26.32 -4.17 -14.33
CA SER A 229 27.66 -4.12 -13.72
C SER A 229 28.75 -4.04 -14.78
N THR A 230 29.84 -3.37 -14.45
CA THR A 230 31.03 -3.34 -15.30
C THR A 230 31.68 -4.73 -15.43
N LEU A 231 32.28 -4.98 -16.60
CA LEU A 231 32.93 -6.25 -16.88
C LEU A 231 34.37 -6.29 -16.32
N VAL A 232 34.56 -6.98 -15.19
CA VAL A 232 35.88 -7.31 -14.63
C VAL A 232 36.13 -8.82 -14.67
N PRO A 233 37.39 -9.31 -14.54
CA PRO A 233 37.68 -10.75 -14.60
C PRO A 233 36.83 -11.61 -13.65
N GLU A 234 36.50 -11.10 -12.47
CA GLU A 234 35.64 -11.76 -11.50
C GLU A 234 34.17 -11.84 -11.96
N THR A 235 33.70 -10.84 -12.71
CA THR A 235 32.37 -10.82 -13.36
C THR A 235 32.30 -11.91 -14.44
N VAL A 236 33.38 -12.14 -15.19
CA VAL A 236 33.47 -13.20 -16.21
C VAL A 236 33.25 -14.58 -15.59
N ALA A 237 33.78 -14.85 -14.40
CA ALA A 237 33.56 -16.14 -13.73
C ALA A 237 32.08 -16.40 -13.36
N ILE A 238 31.29 -15.33 -13.14
CA ILE A 238 29.84 -15.45 -12.94
C ILE A 238 29.14 -15.70 -14.28
N ILE A 239 29.57 -15.01 -15.35
CA ILE A 239 29.07 -15.20 -16.72
C ILE A 239 29.27 -16.65 -17.16
N GLU A 240 30.48 -17.20 -17.02
CA GLU A 240 30.80 -18.59 -17.38
C GLU A 240 29.88 -19.58 -16.65
N LYS A 241 29.69 -19.38 -15.34
CA LYS A 241 28.79 -20.23 -14.56
C LYS A 241 27.34 -20.08 -15.03
N ALA A 242 26.89 -18.87 -15.34
CA ALA A 242 25.53 -18.61 -15.83
C ALA A 242 25.28 -19.26 -17.20
N GLU A 243 26.23 -19.17 -18.14
CA GLU A 243 26.10 -19.77 -19.47
C GLU A 243 26.24 -21.29 -19.48
N TYR A 244 27.22 -21.80 -18.73
CA TYR A 244 27.57 -23.22 -18.77
C TYR A 244 26.94 -24.03 -17.63
N GLY A 245 26.27 -23.39 -16.67
CA GLY A 245 25.64 -24.02 -15.51
C GLY A 245 26.61 -24.49 -14.42
N ALA A 246 27.92 -24.41 -14.67
CA ALA A 246 29.02 -24.68 -13.74
C ALA A 246 30.31 -24.02 -14.25
N SER A 247 31.34 -23.95 -13.41
CA SER A 247 32.67 -23.53 -13.87
C SER A 247 33.24 -24.56 -14.87
N GLY A 248 33.73 -24.08 -16.01
CA GLY A 248 34.34 -24.87 -17.07
C GLY A 248 34.10 -24.29 -18.46
N ASP A 249 34.63 -24.96 -19.49
CA ASP A 249 34.68 -24.41 -20.87
C ASP A 249 33.56 -24.97 -21.78
N SER A 250 32.58 -25.66 -21.20
CA SER A 250 31.52 -26.33 -21.96
C SER A 250 30.21 -26.34 -21.18
N PRO A 251 29.05 -26.19 -21.87
CA PRO A 251 27.74 -26.29 -21.24
C PRO A 251 27.58 -27.60 -20.46
N SER A 252 27.12 -27.49 -19.22
CA SER A 252 26.73 -28.67 -18.44
C SER A 252 25.51 -29.33 -19.05
N GLU A 253 25.42 -30.65 -18.94
CA GLU A 253 24.29 -31.41 -19.51
C GLU A 253 22.95 -31.11 -18.81
N CYS A 254 22.97 -30.77 -17.52
CA CYS A 254 21.76 -30.70 -16.68
C CYS A 254 21.82 -29.67 -15.52
N LYS A 255 22.85 -28.81 -15.43
CA LYS A 255 22.96 -27.86 -14.31
C LYS A 255 22.54 -26.47 -14.76
N LEU A 256 21.76 -25.81 -13.90
CA LEU A 256 21.50 -24.39 -13.97
C LEU A 256 22.25 -23.71 -12.84
N TYR A 257 22.88 -22.58 -13.13
CA TYR A 257 23.56 -21.82 -12.10
C TYR A 257 22.54 -21.04 -11.27
N LYS A 258 22.77 -21.08 -9.95
CA LYS A 258 21.91 -20.50 -8.94
C LYS A 258 22.75 -19.85 -7.86
N LEU A 259 22.32 -18.70 -7.39
CA LEU A 259 22.96 -18.01 -6.27
C LEU A 259 21.92 -17.32 -5.38
N PRO A 260 22.18 -17.13 -4.08
CA PRO A 260 21.42 -16.22 -3.25
C PRO A 260 21.80 -14.76 -3.54
N MET A 261 20.84 -13.85 -3.40
CA MET A 261 21.07 -12.41 -3.48
C MET A 261 20.51 -11.73 -2.24
N LYS A 262 21.23 -10.72 -1.74
CA LYS A 262 20.78 -9.90 -0.62
C LYS A 262 20.99 -8.43 -0.93
N LEU A 263 20.00 -7.63 -0.61
CA LEU A 263 20.04 -6.18 -0.63
C LEU A 263 19.86 -5.70 0.81
N THR A 264 20.74 -4.79 1.25
CA THR A 264 20.67 -4.15 2.56
C THR A 264 20.62 -2.65 2.36
N ILE A 265 19.64 -2.00 2.96
CA ILE A 265 19.48 -0.55 3.00
C ILE A 265 19.71 -0.12 4.44
N ASP A 266 20.67 0.77 4.63
CA ASP A 266 21.11 1.24 5.95
C ASP A 266 21.52 2.70 5.81
N PHE A 267 20.88 3.60 6.56
CA PHE A 267 21.14 5.03 6.46
C PHE A 267 22.33 5.43 7.32
N CYS A 268 23.18 6.32 6.79
CA CYS A 268 24.26 6.89 7.59
C CYS A 268 23.73 7.90 8.64
N GLU A 269 22.60 8.54 8.34
CA GLU A 269 21.92 9.53 9.17
C GLU A 269 21.11 8.89 10.32
N ASP A 270 20.59 7.68 10.10
CA ASP A 270 19.80 6.95 11.09
C ASP A 270 20.03 5.43 10.98
N SER A 271 20.93 4.93 11.83
CA SER A 271 21.24 3.50 11.89
C SER A 271 20.16 2.66 12.57
N THR A 272 19.06 3.25 13.04
CA THR A 272 17.95 2.51 13.67
C THR A 272 16.96 1.95 12.65
N ASP A 273 16.89 2.58 11.48
CA ASP A 273 16.06 2.15 10.36
C ASP A 273 16.89 1.31 9.37
N LYS A 274 16.48 0.06 9.14
CA LYS A 274 17.21 -0.87 8.27
C LYS A 274 16.25 -1.79 7.51
N LEU A 275 16.50 -1.97 6.22
CA LEU A 275 15.78 -2.96 5.41
C LEU A 275 16.76 -3.97 4.82
N THR A 276 16.48 -5.25 5.02
CA THR A 276 17.15 -6.34 4.32
C THR A 276 16.15 -7.05 3.44
N ILE A 277 16.39 -7.11 2.13
CA ILE A 277 15.64 -7.94 1.18
C ILE A 277 16.56 -9.09 0.76
N PHE A 278 16.11 -10.31 1.00
CA PHE A 278 16.85 -11.53 0.73
C PHE A 278 16.09 -12.42 -0.24
N PHE A 279 16.79 -12.85 -1.29
CA PHE A 279 16.34 -13.82 -2.27
C PHE A 279 17.15 -15.11 -2.06
N PRO A 280 16.58 -16.14 -1.42
CA PRO A 280 17.34 -17.32 -0.99
C PRO A 280 17.98 -18.10 -2.14
N GLU A 281 17.33 -18.09 -3.30
CA GLU A 281 17.84 -18.72 -4.51
C GLU A 281 17.29 -18.02 -5.75
N CYS A 282 18.19 -17.61 -6.65
CA CYS A 282 17.86 -17.03 -7.95
C CYS A 282 18.47 -17.89 -9.07
N LEU A 283 17.72 -18.13 -10.13
CA LEU A 283 18.26 -18.54 -11.43
C LEU A 283 18.95 -17.34 -12.07
N VAL A 284 20.13 -17.55 -12.65
CA VAL A 284 20.94 -16.46 -13.22
C VAL A 284 21.04 -16.65 -14.73
N SER A 285 20.73 -15.59 -15.47
CA SER A 285 21.12 -15.40 -16.88
C SER A 285 21.88 -14.09 -17.02
N VAL A 286 22.77 -14.00 -17.99
CA VAL A 286 23.53 -12.78 -18.25
C VAL A 286 23.42 -12.41 -19.70
N GLU A 287 23.14 -11.14 -19.96
CA GLU A 287 23.22 -10.51 -21.27
C GLU A 287 24.45 -9.61 -21.29
N TYR A 288 25.23 -9.68 -22.36
CA TYR A 288 26.37 -8.80 -22.60
C TYR A 288 26.50 -8.57 -24.10
N GLU A 289 26.82 -7.34 -24.50
CA GLU A 289 26.97 -6.95 -25.89
C GLU A 289 28.26 -6.15 -26.06
N ALA A 290 29.01 -6.43 -27.13
CA ALA A 290 30.16 -5.62 -27.51
C ALA A 290 29.71 -4.63 -28.59
N SER A 291 29.93 -3.34 -28.37
CA SER A 291 29.58 -2.28 -29.31
C SER A 291 30.78 -1.36 -29.55
N ASP A 292 31.25 -1.34 -30.80
CA ASP A 292 32.39 -0.54 -31.27
C ASP A 292 33.58 -0.50 -30.30
N ALA A 293 33.86 0.66 -29.70
CA ALA A 293 34.98 0.89 -28.78
C ALA A 293 34.51 1.17 -27.34
N ASP A 294 33.22 0.95 -27.05
CA ASP A 294 32.63 1.21 -25.74
C ASP A 294 33.02 0.12 -24.74
N GLU A 295 33.00 0.48 -23.45
CA GLU A 295 33.17 -0.49 -22.37
C GLU A 295 31.98 -1.46 -22.36
N MET A 296 32.26 -2.75 -22.22
CA MET A 296 31.21 -3.76 -22.16
C MET A 296 30.58 -3.76 -20.77
N ASP A 297 29.27 -3.59 -20.71
CA ASP A 297 28.48 -3.80 -19.50
C ASP A 297 27.84 -5.20 -19.50
N ALA A 298 27.83 -5.83 -18.34
CA ALA A 298 27.14 -7.09 -18.11
C ALA A 298 25.81 -6.84 -17.40
N LYS A 299 24.73 -7.29 -18.02
CA LYS A 299 23.38 -7.24 -17.45
C LYS A 299 23.01 -8.60 -16.88
N PHE A 300 23.04 -8.71 -15.57
CA PHE A 300 22.61 -9.91 -14.84
C PHE A 300 21.09 -9.89 -14.67
N GLU A 301 20.43 -10.92 -15.17
CA GLU A 301 19.01 -11.17 -14.96
C GLU A 301 18.86 -12.34 -13.98
N LEU A 302 18.21 -12.06 -12.85
CA LEU A 302 18.01 -12.97 -11.74
C LEU A 302 16.51 -13.25 -11.61
N GLN A 303 16.13 -14.53 -11.60
CA GLN A 303 14.75 -14.95 -11.34
C GLN A 303 14.67 -15.69 -10.00
N ALA A 304 13.97 -15.11 -9.03
CA ALA A 304 13.85 -15.73 -7.71
C ALA A 304 12.99 -17.00 -7.76
N ILE A 305 13.39 -18.03 -7.00
CA ILE A 305 12.69 -19.31 -6.92
C ILE A 305 12.54 -19.79 -5.47
N SER A 306 11.38 -20.39 -5.16
CA SER A 306 11.05 -20.88 -3.82
C SER A 306 11.50 -22.34 -3.61
N THR A 307 12.80 -22.54 -3.45
CA THR A 307 13.41 -23.88 -3.28
C THR A 307 14.18 -24.05 -1.97
N LYS A 308 14.50 -22.94 -1.28
CA LYS A 308 15.27 -22.94 -0.04
C LYS A 308 14.45 -22.44 1.13
N LYS A 309 14.69 -23.06 2.28
CA LYS A 309 14.14 -22.59 3.55
C LYS A 309 15.00 -21.49 4.13
N ILE A 310 14.37 -20.52 4.76
CA ILE A 310 15.01 -19.51 5.60
C ILE A 310 14.46 -19.60 7.01
N THR A 311 15.23 -19.08 7.97
CA THR A 311 14.84 -19.03 9.38
C THR A 311 14.48 -17.59 9.72
N LEU A 312 13.26 -17.39 10.21
CA LEU A 312 12.76 -16.12 10.73
C LEU A 312 13.44 -15.78 12.06
N ALA A 313 13.26 -14.55 12.54
CA ALA A 313 13.83 -14.09 13.80
C ALA A 313 13.36 -14.88 15.04
N ASP A 314 12.26 -15.62 14.94
CA ASP A 314 11.70 -16.46 16.00
C ASP A 314 12.05 -17.96 15.88
N ASP A 315 13.05 -18.29 15.06
CA ASP A 315 13.49 -19.65 14.72
C ASP A 315 12.51 -20.46 13.85
N THR A 316 11.42 -19.86 13.35
CA THR A 316 10.51 -20.53 12.41
C THR A 316 11.15 -20.69 11.04
N GLN A 317 11.04 -21.88 10.43
CA GLN A 317 11.50 -22.12 9.07
C GLN A 317 10.38 -21.99 8.04
N ILE A 318 10.60 -21.16 7.03
CA ILE A 318 9.67 -20.93 5.92
C ILE A 318 10.34 -21.23 4.57
N LEU A 319 9.57 -21.68 3.59
CA LEU A 319 10.01 -21.87 2.21
C LEU A 319 9.51 -20.66 1.39
N THR A 320 10.43 -19.88 0.82
CA THR A 320 10.07 -18.62 0.16
C THR A 320 11.00 -18.27 -1.00
N ASP A 321 10.48 -17.51 -1.96
CA ASP A 321 11.21 -16.88 -3.06
C ASP A 321 11.85 -15.54 -2.64
N ILE A 322 11.25 -14.84 -1.67
CA ILE A 322 11.71 -13.55 -1.17
C ILE A 322 11.34 -13.37 0.30
N TYR A 323 12.28 -12.83 1.06
CA TYR A 323 12.10 -12.40 2.44
C TYR A 323 12.57 -10.98 2.62
N ALA A 324 11.80 -10.18 3.34
CA ALA A 324 12.19 -8.84 3.73
C ALA A 324 12.09 -8.68 5.25
N LYS A 325 13.16 -8.17 5.85
CA LYS A 325 13.20 -7.77 7.26
C LYS A 325 13.38 -6.26 7.32
N LEU A 326 12.39 -5.57 7.86
CA LEU A 326 12.42 -4.14 8.10
C LEU A 326 12.49 -3.90 9.61
N GLU A 327 13.49 -3.14 10.02
CA GLU A 327 13.71 -2.70 11.39
C GLU A 327 13.48 -1.19 11.41
N ASN A 328 12.49 -0.71 12.17
CA ASN A 328 12.21 0.73 12.30
C ASN A 328 11.32 1.03 13.52
N ASP A 329 10.97 2.29 13.71
CA ASP A 329 10.07 2.76 14.78
C ASP A 329 8.57 2.60 14.48
N GLN A 330 8.20 2.06 13.32
CA GLN A 330 6.80 2.01 12.90
C GLN A 330 6.00 1.00 13.71
N PRO A 331 4.71 1.28 14.00
CA PRO A 331 3.86 0.34 14.70
C PRO A 331 3.45 -0.83 13.79
N GLU A 332 2.96 -1.90 14.41
CA GLU A 332 2.40 -3.06 13.70
C GLU A 332 1.42 -2.65 12.59
N ILE A 333 1.59 -3.23 11.40
CA ILE A 333 0.67 -3.05 10.28
C ILE A 333 -0.55 -3.94 10.53
N LYS A 334 -1.62 -3.33 11.04
CA LYS A 334 -2.84 -4.04 11.40
C LYS A 334 -4.04 -3.46 10.66
N GLY A 335 -5.04 -4.32 10.46
CA GLY A 335 -6.33 -3.90 9.92
C GLY A 335 -6.99 -2.89 10.86
N GLY A 336 -7.96 -2.14 10.37
CA GLY A 336 -8.86 -1.38 11.25
C GLY A 336 -9.45 -2.33 12.31
N VAL A 337 -9.01 -2.20 13.56
CA VAL A 337 -9.45 -3.09 14.64
C VAL A 337 -10.93 -2.82 14.91
N ALA A 338 -11.74 -3.88 15.03
CA ALA A 338 -13.05 -3.76 15.66
C ALA A 338 -12.85 -3.27 17.10
N GLY A 339 -13.10 -2.00 17.35
CA GLY A 339 -12.94 -1.36 18.64
C GLY A 339 -14.05 -0.36 18.88
N THR A 340 -14.12 0.17 20.09
CA THR A 340 -15.04 1.26 20.43
C THR A 340 -14.27 2.40 21.08
N SER A 341 -14.56 3.64 20.73
CA SER A 341 -14.00 4.82 21.38
C SER A 341 -15.09 5.62 22.12
N THR A 342 -14.65 6.55 22.96
CA THR A 342 -15.51 7.59 23.53
C THR A 342 -15.36 8.85 22.71
N VAL A 343 -16.47 9.39 22.21
CA VAL A 343 -16.48 10.59 21.36
C VAL A 343 -17.11 11.74 22.12
N SER A 344 -16.34 12.82 22.30
CA SER A 344 -16.82 14.05 22.93
C SER A 344 -17.17 15.10 21.87
N PHE A 345 -18.38 15.64 21.93
CA PHE A 345 -18.88 16.71 21.07
C PHE A 345 -19.04 17.99 21.88
N THR A 346 -18.63 19.13 21.32
CA THR A 346 -19.00 20.46 21.82
C THR A 346 -19.82 21.19 20.77
N VAL A 347 -21.05 21.58 21.12
CA VAL A 347 -22.01 22.23 20.23
C VAL A 347 -22.14 23.71 20.58
N LYS A 348 -21.83 24.59 19.62
CA LYS A 348 -21.99 26.04 19.75
C LYS A 348 -22.90 26.60 18.65
N ASP A 349 -23.55 27.73 18.91
CA ASP A 349 -24.31 28.44 17.88
C ASP A 349 -23.38 29.08 16.84
N ASN A 350 -23.95 29.45 15.69
CA ASN A 350 -23.24 30.13 14.60
C ASN A 350 -23.35 31.66 14.71
N ALA A 351 -23.17 32.20 15.91
CA ALA A 351 -23.15 33.65 16.13
C ALA A 351 -21.71 34.20 16.05
N SER A 352 -21.58 35.52 15.87
CA SER A 352 -20.29 36.22 15.95
C SER A 352 -19.61 36.07 17.33
N THR A 353 -20.39 35.73 18.36
CA THR A 353 -19.89 35.31 19.69
C THR A 353 -20.53 33.95 20.03
N PRO A 354 -19.85 32.82 19.73
CA PRO A 354 -20.46 31.49 19.81
C PRO A 354 -20.88 31.10 21.24
N ALA A 355 -22.18 30.92 21.47
CA ALA A 355 -22.74 30.45 22.72
C ALA A 355 -22.98 28.94 22.73
N ALA A 356 -22.95 28.32 23.91
CA ALA A 356 -23.22 26.90 24.08
C ALA A 356 -24.70 26.58 23.77
N VAL A 357 -24.95 25.58 22.93
CA VAL A 357 -26.31 25.09 22.68
C VAL A 357 -26.64 24.02 23.70
N VAL A 358 -27.56 24.32 24.61
CA VAL A 358 -27.97 23.42 25.72
C VAL A 358 -29.18 22.57 25.29
N GLY A 359 -29.18 21.29 25.65
CA GLY A 359 -30.31 20.39 25.42
C GLY A 359 -30.43 19.84 23.99
N ALA A 360 -29.42 20.04 23.13
CA ALA A 360 -29.40 19.46 21.80
C ALA A 360 -29.10 17.96 21.86
N THR A 361 -29.75 17.18 21.00
CA THR A 361 -29.58 15.74 20.89
C THR A 361 -28.79 15.39 19.64
N LEU A 362 -27.85 14.45 19.77
CA LEU A 362 -26.99 13.98 18.69
C LEU A 362 -27.41 12.58 18.27
N LYS A 363 -27.35 12.32 16.96
CA LYS A 363 -27.57 11.00 16.37
C LYS A 363 -26.42 10.70 15.42
N LEU A 364 -25.80 9.54 15.64
CA LEU A 364 -24.70 9.04 14.81
C LEU A 364 -25.21 7.87 13.97
N THR A 365 -25.12 7.98 12.65
CA THR A 365 -25.51 6.89 11.74
C THR A 365 -24.26 6.33 11.08
N ASN A 366 -23.92 5.07 11.37
CA ASN A 366 -22.75 4.42 10.76
C ASN A 366 -22.98 4.26 9.25
N ARG A 367 -22.06 4.78 8.45
CA ARG A 367 -22.20 4.82 6.99
C ARG A 367 -21.99 3.47 6.31
N GLN A 368 -21.38 2.52 7.01
CA GLN A 368 -21.09 1.19 6.49
C GLN A 368 -22.25 0.23 6.75
N THR A 369 -22.78 0.25 7.97
CA THR A 369 -23.82 -0.70 8.41
C THR A 369 -25.23 -0.11 8.33
N GLY A 370 -25.36 1.22 8.21
CA GLY A 370 -26.63 1.93 8.42
C GLY A 370 -27.10 1.92 9.86
N ALA A 371 -26.35 1.31 10.79
CA ALA A 371 -26.71 1.21 12.19
C ALA A 371 -26.68 2.61 12.81
N THR A 372 -27.79 3.01 13.42
CA THR A 372 -27.87 4.26 14.15
C THR A 372 -27.50 4.02 15.60
N LEU A 373 -26.43 4.64 16.07
CA LEU A 373 -26.16 4.76 17.50
C LEU A 373 -26.98 5.93 18.01
N SER A 374 -28.13 5.59 18.59
CA SER A 374 -29.02 6.56 19.23
C SER A 374 -28.48 6.92 20.61
N ALA A 375 -27.32 7.55 20.66
CA ALA A 375 -26.83 8.15 21.88
C ALA A 375 -27.51 9.50 22.06
N VAL A 376 -28.73 9.47 22.62
CA VAL A 376 -29.44 10.69 23.04
C VAL A 376 -28.74 11.23 24.30
N ALA A 377 -27.53 11.77 24.14
CA ALA A 377 -26.89 12.56 25.17
C ALA A 377 -27.20 14.03 24.85
N ALA A 378 -28.04 14.62 25.70
CA ALA A 378 -28.35 16.03 25.63
C ALA A 378 -27.09 16.83 25.97
N THR A 379 -26.82 17.89 25.21
CA THR A 379 -25.72 18.79 25.53
C THR A 379 -25.92 19.46 26.89
N ASN A 380 -24.86 19.50 27.70
CA ASN A 380 -24.88 20.13 29.03
C ASN A 380 -24.89 21.68 28.93
N ALA A 381 -24.79 22.37 30.07
CA ALA A 381 -24.76 23.84 30.13
C ALA A 381 -23.59 24.48 29.35
N GLN A 382 -22.54 23.71 29.05
CA GLN A 382 -21.38 24.11 28.27
C GLN A 382 -21.50 23.68 26.79
N GLY A 383 -22.63 23.10 26.38
CA GLY A 383 -22.85 22.62 25.02
C GLY A 383 -22.17 21.28 24.74
N GLN A 384 -21.68 20.58 25.77
CA GLN A 384 -20.89 19.36 25.62
C GLN A 384 -21.73 18.10 25.75
N CYS A 385 -21.39 17.09 24.97
CA CYS A 385 -22.03 15.78 24.96
C CYS A 385 -20.95 14.71 24.78
N VAL A 386 -21.06 13.59 25.50
CA VAL A 386 -20.12 12.47 25.39
C VAL A 386 -20.89 11.21 25.00
N VAL A 387 -20.42 10.54 23.96
CA VAL A 387 -20.95 9.25 23.51
C VAL A 387 -19.90 8.18 23.74
N ASN A 388 -20.17 7.27 24.67
CA ASN A 388 -19.28 6.16 25.00
C ASN A 388 -19.51 4.97 24.06
N ASN A 389 -18.50 4.11 23.96
CA ASN A 389 -18.56 2.83 23.25
C ASN A 389 -19.02 2.96 21.78
N VAL A 390 -18.65 4.04 21.10
CA VAL A 390 -18.94 4.21 19.68
C VAL A 390 -17.98 3.29 18.92
N PRO A 391 -18.48 2.28 18.19
CA PRO A 391 -17.63 1.44 17.35
C PRO A 391 -16.80 2.31 16.41
N TYR A 392 -15.59 1.87 16.12
CA TYR A 392 -14.77 2.55 15.12
C TYR A 392 -15.53 2.53 13.79
N GLY A 393 -15.58 3.68 13.14
CA GLY A 393 -16.40 3.84 11.96
C GLY A 393 -16.51 5.27 11.50
N ARG A 394 -17.07 5.44 10.31
CA ARG A 394 -17.51 6.75 9.81
C ARG A 394 -19.00 6.91 10.04
N TYR A 395 -19.36 8.05 10.60
CA TYR A 395 -20.72 8.36 11.03
C TYR A 395 -21.22 9.65 10.39
N ASP A 396 -22.44 9.63 9.88
CA ASP A 396 -23.19 10.85 9.61
C ASP A 396 -23.74 11.38 10.95
N VAL A 397 -23.53 12.68 11.21
CA VAL A 397 -23.95 13.34 12.46
C VAL A 397 -25.21 14.18 12.22
N GLU A 398 -26.28 13.87 12.95
CA GLU A 398 -27.53 14.62 12.94
C GLU A 398 -27.74 15.27 14.32
N LEU A 399 -27.99 16.58 14.34
CA LEU A 399 -28.26 17.37 15.55
C LEU A 399 -29.75 17.75 15.60
N LYS A 400 -30.39 17.73 16.77
CA LYS A 400 -31.77 18.20 16.96
C LYS A 400 -31.91 19.03 18.24
N ASN A 401 -32.69 20.10 18.18
CA ASN A 401 -33.04 20.92 19.36
C ASN A 401 -34.56 21.12 19.42
N ASN A 402 -35.20 20.73 20.54
CA ASN A 402 -36.61 20.96 20.89
C ASN A 402 -37.57 21.13 19.71
N SER A 403 -37.82 20.02 19.00
CA SER A 403 -38.85 19.85 17.96
C SER A 403 -38.64 20.61 16.64
N SER A 404 -37.55 21.37 16.48
CA SER A 404 -37.12 21.93 15.19
C SER A 404 -35.80 21.30 14.75
N VAL A 405 -35.77 20.72 13.55
CA VAL A 405 -34.55 20.13 12.99
C VAL A 405 -33.54 21.25 12.72
N VAL A 406 -32.47 21.32 13.50
CA VAL A 406 -31.34 22.20 13.24
C VAL A 406 -30.26 21.40 12.51
N VAL A 407 -30.06 21.72 11.24
CA VAL A 407 -29.03 21.09 10.39
C VAL A 407 -27.65 21.49 10.92
N SER A 408 -26.85 20.51 11.35
CA SER A 408 -25.41 20.66 11.60
C SER A 408 -24.72 21.10 10.31
N THR A 409 -23.98 22.21 10.33
CA THR A 409 -23.28 22.70 9.14
C THR A 409 -21.79 22.38 9.10
N ASN A 410 -21.17 21.88 10.18
CA ASN A 410 -19.81 21.31 10.11
C ASN A 410 -19.29 20.74 11.46
N PRO A 411 -18.58 19.59 11.45
CA PRO A 411 -18.56 18.56 10.41
C PRO A 411 -19.85 17.72 10.39
N SER A 412 -20.36 17.42 9.19
CA SER A 412 -21.51 16.52 8.99
C SER A 412 -21.13 15.04 9.06
N ILE A 413 -19.82 14.74 9.01
CA ILE A 413 -19.26 13.40 9.03
C ILE A 413 -18.13 13.34 10.05
N VAL A 414 -18.13 12.32 10.89
CA VAL A 414 -17.08 12.09 11.89
C VAL A 414 -16.49 10.70 11.74
N SER A 415 -15.17 10.59 11.90
CA SER A 415 -14.47 9.30 11.90
C SER A 415 -14.08 8.99 13.34
N VAL A 416 -14.55 7.85 13.84
CA VAL A 416 -14.25 7.35 15.18
C VAL A 416 -13.19 6.27 15.06
N ASN A 417 -12.08 6.48 15.76
CA ASN A 417 -10.90 5.61 15.77
C ASN A 417 -10.24 5.62 17.16
N GLU A 418 -9.12 4.90 17.29
CA GLU A 418 -8.36 4.74 18.54
C GLU A 418 -7.84 6.05 19.16
N ASN A 419 -7.73 7.14 18.39
CA ASN A 419 -7.19 8.43 18.84
C ASN A 419 -8.25 9.56 18.88
N THR A 420 -9.55 9.23 18.83
CA THR A 420 -10.61 10.25 18.77
C THR A 420 -10.91 10.80 20.15
N GLU A 421 -10.44 12.01 20.47
CA GLU A 421 -10.60 12.57 21.82
C GLU A 421 -11.65 13.70 21.95
N SER A 422 -11.87 14.54 20.92
CA SER A 422 -12.89 15.62 20.95
C SER A 422 -13.19 16.24 19.59
N LEU A 423 -14.46 16.60 19.34
CA LEU A 423 -14.97 17.21 18.10
C LEU A 423 -15.84 18.44 18.40
N ASN A 424 -15.66 19.51 17.63
CA ASN A 424 -16.47 20.73 17.73
C ASN A 424 -17.52 20.77 16.61
N LEU A 425 -18.78 20.98 16.96
CA LEU A 425 -19.91 21.11 16.04
C LEU A 425 -20.51 22.52 16.14
N THR A 426 -20.87 23.09 14.98
CA THR A 426 -21.56 24.38 14.93
C THR A 426 -23.02 24.17 14.51
N ALA A 427 -23.94 24.79 15.23
CA ALA A 427 -25.38 24.72 15.01
C ALA A 427 -25.92 26.09 14.56
N ASN A 428 -26.75 26.11 13.52
CA ASN A 428 -27.51 27.30 13.16
C ASN A 428 -28.80 27.32 13.96
N THR A 429 -28.84 28.05 15.06
CA THR A 429 -30.10 28.36 15.75
C THR A 429 -30.88 29.38 14.93
N ASN A 430 -32.04 29.00 14.40
CA ASN A 430 -33.01 29.96 13.87
C ASN A 430 -33.74 30.67 15.00
#